data_AF-A0AA37HXP4-F1
#
_entry.id   AF-A0AA37HXP4-F1
#
_cell.length_a   1.000
_cell.length_b   1.000
_cell.length_c   1.000
_cell.angle_alpha   90.00
_cell.angle_beta   90.00
_cell.angle_gamma   90.00
#
_symmetry.space_group_name_H-M   'P 1'
#
loop_
_entity.id
_entity.type
_entity.pdbx_description
1 polymer ?
#
loop_
_entity_poly.entity_id
_entity_poly.type
_entity_poly.pdbx_seq_one_letter_code
_entity_poly.pdbx_strand_id
1 'polypeptide(L)'
;MKKGLVIIGLVLLSTSVHAQVALDSVGRKADYVKSILGRSEKIVNGLNLTSDYTRKNVVNIVCNRYFYLSDCEDKLKGDALQAELYRHHFEFAAALGNYLSDKEIEAVKDGMTYGVVPKTYQAYQDMIPSLKENEKLQILNWLKEAREFAVDAGTSKAKHGWFGKYKGRINNWLSQRGYDLNKEREGWNKRIAAQKK
;
A
#
# COMPACT_ATOMS: atom_id res chain seq x y z
N MET A 1 -23.48 -65.38 13.55
CA MET A 1 -24.21 -64.26 12.90
C MET A 1 -23.69 -62.95 13.48
N LYS A 2 -22.82 -62.24 12.75
CA LYS A 2 -22.19 -60.99 13.20
C LYS A 2 -23.16 -59.83 12.94
N LYS A 3 -23.66 -59.18 14.00
CA LYS A 3 -24.46 -57.95 13.89
C LYS A 3 -23.49 -56.77 13.77
N GLY A 4 -23.34 -56.23 12.56
CA GLY A 4 -22.54 -55.03 12.32
C GLY A 4 -23.31 -53.79 12.79
N LEU A 5 -22.75 -53.06 13.75
CA LEU A 5 -23.24 -51.78 14.20
C LEU A 5 -22.71 -50.70 13.25
N VAL A 6 -23.59 -50.10 12.43
CA VAL A 6 -23.24 -48.96 11.57
C VAL A 6 -23.43 -47.69 12.39
N ILE A 7 -22.34 -47.05 12.79
CA ILE A 7 -22.35 -45.73 13.42
C ILE A 7 -22.32 -44.69 12.29
N ILE A 8 -23.44 -44.02 12.05
CA ILE A 8 -23.52 -42.85 11.16
C ILE A 8 -22.98 -41.66 11.96
N GLY A 9 -21.73 -41.29 11.72
CA GLY A 9 -21.13 -40.08 12.28
C GLY A 9 -21.71 -38.83 11.64
N LEU A 10 -22.47 -38.05 12.41
CA LEU A 10 -22.96 -36.74 12.02
C LEU A 10 -21.78 -35.74 12.05
N VAL A 11 -21.17 -35.47 10.90
CA VAL A 11 -20.15 -34.42 10.77
C VAL A 11 -20.87 -33.06 10.75
N LEU A 12 -20.90 -32.38 11.89
CA LEU A 12 -21.29 -30.98 11.98
C LEU A 12 -20.15 -30.12 11.40
N LEU A 13 -20.25 -29.76 10.11
CA LEU A 13 -19.46 -28.65 9.57
C LEU A 13 -19.96 -27.35 10.20
N SER A 14 -19.25 -26.86 11.21
CA SER A 14 -19.43 -25.51 11.73
C SER A 14 -18.91 -24.51 10.69
N THR A 15 -19.80 -23.99 9.86
CA THR A 15 -19.47 -22.83 9.02
C THR A 15 -19.43 -21.59 9.90
N SER A 16 -18.23 -21.13 10.23
CA SER A 16 -18.04 -19.85 10.91
C SER A 16 -18.45 -18.71 9.98
N VAL A 17 -19.63 -18.13 10.21
CA VAL A 17 -20.08 -16.90 9.56
C VAL A 17 -19.27 -15.74 10.14
N HIS A 18 -18.28 -15.26 9.39
CA HIS A 18 -17.54 -14.06 9.76
C HIS A 18 -18.38 -12.83 9.43
N ALA A 19 -18.51 -11.92 10.40
CA ALA A 19 -19.23 -10.68 10.20
C ALA A 19 -18.49 -9.79 9.18
N GLN A 20 -19.25 -9.21 8.25
CA GLN A 20 -18.70 -8.26 7.28
C GLN A 20 -18.26 -6.97 7.98
N VAL A 21 -17.10 -6.44 7.61
CA VAL A 21 -16.60 -5.13 8.01
C VAL A 21 -17.60 -4.05 7.61
N ALA A 22 -18.11 -3.31 8.57
CA ALA A 22 -19.02 -2.20 8.32
C ALA A 22 -18.29 -1.02 7.67
N LEU A 23 -18.96 -0.34 6.73
CA LEU A 23 -18.47 0.90 6.15
C LEU A 23 -18.82 2.07 7.08
N ASP A 24 -17.81 2.80 7.56
CA ASP A 24 -17.97 3.95 8.46
C ASP A 24 -18.46 5.19 7.70
N SER A 25 -19.67 5.11 7.14
CA SER A 25 -20.27 6.14 6.28
C SER A 25 -21.31 7.02 6.99
N VAL A 26 -21.71 6.67 8.20
CA VAL A 26 -22.76 7.38 8.95
C VAL A 26 -22.33 8.82 9.23
N GLY A 27 -23.19 9.78 8.91
CA GLY A 27 -22.91 11.21 9.10
C GLY A 27 -21.97 11.84 8.08
N ARG A 28 -21.43 11.08 7.12
CA ARG A 28 -20.56 11.59 6.04
C ARG A 28 -21.38 12.02 4.83
N LYS A 29 -20.91 13.04 4.10
CA LYS A 29 -21.55 13.50 2.85
C LYS A 29 -21.55 12.38 1.81
N ALA A 30 -22.69 12.13 1.17
CA ALA A 30 -22.87 11.03 0.21
C ALA A 30 -21.84 11.06 -0.94
N ASP A 31 -21.58 12.23 -1.53
CA ASP A 31 -20.62 12.37 -2.63
C ASP A 31 -19.18 12.08 -2.20
N TYR A 32 -18.83 12.45 -0.96
CA TYR A 32 -17.53 12.14 -0.38
C TYR A 32 -17.37 10.63 -0.17
N VAL A 33 -18.38 9.98 0.42
CA VAL A 33 -18.40 8.51 0.60
C VAL A 33 -18.25 7.81 -0.76
N LYS A 34 -19.03 8.22 -1.77
CA LYS A 34 -18.97 7.67 -3.13
C LYS A 34 -17.58 7.83 -3.76
N SER A 35 -16.93 8.98 -3.57
CA SER A 35 -15.58 9.23 -4.09
C SER A 35 -14.53 8.31 -3.45
N ILE A 36 -14.57 8.16 -2.12
CA ILE A 36 -13.64 7.29 -1.39
C ILE A 36 -13.91 5.81 -1.71
N LEU A 37 -15.17 5.42 -1.85
CA LEU A 37 -15.55 4.07 -2.26
C LEU A 37 -14.98 3.73 -3.64
N GLY A 38 -15.24 4.57 -4.65
CA GLY A 38 -14.73 4.33 -6.00
C GLY A 38 -13.20 4.31 -6.08
N ARG A 39 -12.50 5.12 -5.27
CA ARG A 39 -11.04 5.06 -5.14
C ARG A 39 -10.59 3.72 -4.55
N SER A 40 -11.24 3.27 -3.49
CA SER A 40 -10.88 2.04 -2.78
C SER A 40 -11.17 0.81 -3.65
N GLU A 41 -12.32 0.76 -4.32
CA GLU A 41 -12.66 -0.26 -5.31
C GLU A 41 -11.61 -0.35 -6.42
N LYS A 42 -11.17 0.78 -6.97
CA LYS A 42 -10.11 0.78 -8.00
C LYS A 42 -8.81 0.15 -7.51
N ILE A 43 -8.42 0.36 -6.26
CA ILE A 43 -7.23 -0.27 -5.66
C ILE A 43 -7.45 -1.77 -5.52
N VAL A 44 -8.56 -2.18 -4.91
CA VAL A 44 -8.82 -3.59 -4.60
C VAL A 44 -9.08 -4.41 -5.86
N ASN A 45 -9.71 -3.84 -6.89
CA ASN A 45 -9.90 -4.51 -8.18
C ASN A 45 -8.55 -4.88 -8.84
N GLY A 46 -7.49 -4.12 -8.58
CA GLY A 46 -6.14 -4.44 -9.06
C GLY A 46 -5.51 -5.69 -8.43
N LEU A 47 -6.09 -6.21 -7.33
CA LEU A 47 -5.62 -7.43 -6.66
C LEU A 47 -6.20 -8.71 -7.28
N ASN A 48 -7.23 -8.61 -8.13
CA ASN A 48 -7.91 -9.76 -8.75
C ASN A 48 -8.44 -10.80 -7.74
N LEU A 49 -8.98 -10.34 -6.60
CA LEU A 49 -9.56 -11.23 -5.59
C LEU A 49 -10.81 -11.94 -6.14
N THR A 50 -10.85 -13.26 -6.01
CA THR A 50 -11.95 -14.11 -6.50
C THR A 50 -13.16 -14.12 -5.56
N SER A 51 -12.93 -13.97 -4.25
CA SER A 51 -13.98 -13.96 -3.24
C SER A 51 -14.64 -12.58 -3.13
N ASP A 52 -15.93 -12.50 -3.45
CA ASP A 52 -16.77 -11.31 -3.27
C ASP A 52 -16.80 -10.84 -1.81
N TYR A 53 -16.83 -11.79 -0.88
CA TYR A 53 -16.77 -11.50 0.55
C TYR A 53 -15.46 -10.82 0.91
N THR A 54 -14.32 -11.39 0.50
CA THR A 54 -12.99 -10.83 0.75
C THR A 54 -12.87 -9.44 0.12
N ARG A 55 -13.27 -9.30 -1.14
CA ARG A 55 -13.21 -8.03 -1.87
C ARG A 55 -14.00 -6.92 -1.17
N LYS A 56 -15.25 -7.18 -0.78
CA LYS A 56 -16.08 -6.19 -0.06
C LYS A 56 -15.47 -5.78 1.28
N ASN A 57 -14.94 -6.73 2.05
CA ASN A 57 -14.29 -6.43 3.32
C ASN A 57 -13.04 -5.58 3.14
N VAL A 58 -12.17 -5.92 2.18
CA VAL A 58 -10.96 -5.15 1.87
C VAL A 58 -11.31 -3.75 1.39
N VAL A 59 -12.32 -3.59 0.53
CA VAL A 59 -12.80 -2.26 0.09
C VAL A 59 -13.23 -1.42 1.29
N ASN A 60 -14.01 -1.99 2.21
CA ASN A 60 -14.48 -1.27 3.39
C ASN A 60 -13.32 -0.89 4.33
N ILE A 61 -12.34 -1.77 4.54
CA ILE A 61 -11.14 -1.48 5.33
C ILE A 61 -10.36 -0.30 4.73
N VAL A 62 -10.15 -0.30 3.40
CA VAL A 62 -9.44 0.79 2.71
C VAL A 62 -10.25 2.11 2.76
N CYS A 63 -11.57 2.05 2.59
CA CYS A 63 -12.44 3.22 2.73
C CYS A 63 -12.35 3.82 4.14
N ASN A 64 -12.50 2.98 5.16
CA ASN A 64 -12.47 3.38 6.56
C ASN A 64 -11.11 3.97 6.92
N ARG A 65 -10.01 3.48 6.33
CA ARG A 65 -8.70 4.12 6.51
C ARG A 65 -8.68 5.53 5.92
N TYR A 66 -9.18 5.74 4.71
CA TYR A 66 -9.27 7.09 4.14
C TYR A 66 -10.12 8.04 4.98
N PHE A 67 -11.26 7.56 5.47
CA PHE A 67 -12.13 8.31 6.36
C PHE A 67 -11.43 8.72 7.65
N TYR A 68 -10.79 7.75 8.31
CA TYR A 68 -10.01 7.99 9.53
C TYR A 68 -8.90 9.03 9.30
N LEU A 69 -8.11 8.89 8.23
CA LEU A 69 -7.05 9.84 7.90
C LEU A 69 -7.60 11.26 7.68
N SER A 70 -8.74 11.38 6.99
CA SER A 70 -9.41 12.67 6.77
C SER A 70 -9.85 13.30 8.09
N ASP A 71 -10.47 12.52 8.98
CA ASP A 71 -10.95 13.02 10.27
C ASP A 71 -9.78 13.48 11.17
N CYS A 72 -8.67 12.73 11.16
CA CYS A 72 -7.44 13.12 11.85
C CYS A 72 -6.86 14.42 11.29
N GLU A 73 -6.78 14.55 9.96
CA GLU A 73 -6.26 15.75 9.30
C GLU A 73 -7.17 16.96 9.51
N ASP A 74 -8.47 16.80 9.70
CA ASP A 74 -9.37 17.90 10.03
C ASP A 74 -9.13 18.40 11.47
N LYS A 75 -8.97 17.47 12.42
CA LYS A 75 -8.91 17.76 13.86
C LYS A 75 -7.51 18.11 14.38
N LEU A 76 -6.47 17.53 13.81
CA LEU A 76 -5.10 17.59 14.33
C LEU A 76 -4.16 18.22 13.31
N LYS A 77 -3.01 18.72 13.79
CA LYS A 77 -1.93 19.29 12.98
C LYS A 77 -0.59 18.97 13.63
N GLY A 78 0.50 19.09 12.87
CA GLY A 78 1.87 18.94 13.37
C GLY A 78 2.11 17.62 14.12
N ASP A 79 2.81 17.69 15.23
CA ASP A 79 3.22 16.50 16.00
C ASP A 79 2.04 15.71 16.57
N ALA A 80 0.95 16.38 16.93
CA ALA A 80 -0.26 15.73 17.43
C ALA A 80 -0.91 14.83 16.35
N LEU A 81 -0.96 15.32 15.10
CA LEU A 81 -1.40 14.50 13.97
C LEU A 81 -0.48 13.30 13.77
N GLN A 82 0.84 13.52 13.79
CA GLN A 82 1.80 12.44 13.57
C GLN A 82 1.72 11.35 14.64
N ALA A 83 1.53 11.74 15.91
CA ALA A 83 1.37 10.80 17.02
C ALA A 83 0.09 9.96 16.89
N GLU A 84 -1.02 10.59 16.50
CA GLU A 84 -2.30 9.90 16.32
C GLU A 84 -2.24 8.92 15.13
N LEU A 85 -1.67 9.33 14.00
CA LEU A 85 -1.46 8.45 12.85
C LEU A 85 -0.59 7.24 13.19
N TYR A 86 0.48 7.46 13.96
CA TYR A 86 1.39 6.39 14.40
C TYR A 86 0.67 5.37 15.29
N ARG A 87 -0.17 5.83 16.23
CA ARG A 87 -0.92 4.96 17.14
C ARG A 87 -1.79 3.93 16.40
N HIS A 88 -2.35 4.34 15.26
CA HIS A 88 -3.22 3.52 14.43
C HIS A 88 -2.55 2.96 13.17
N HIS A 89 -1.22 3.09 13.04
CA HIS A 89 -0.50 2.66 11.84
C HIS A 89 -0.63 1.14 11.61
N PHE A 90 -0.39 0.35 12.67
CA PHE A 90 -0.37 -1.11 12.59
C PHE A 90 -1.76 -1.73 12.43
N GLU A 91 -2.80 -1.07 12.93
CA GLU A 91 -4.18 -1.56 12.87
C GLU A 91 -4.66 -1.72 11.43
N PHE A 92 -4.25 -0.83 10.52
CA PHE A 92 -4.64 -0.93 9.12
C PHE A 92 -4.09 -2.20 8.45
N ALA A 93 -2.80 -2.50 8.67
CA ALA A 93 -2.17 -3.70 8.14
C ALA A 93 -2.77 -4.97 8.79
N ALA A 94 -3.02 -4.94 10.10
CA ALA A 94 -3.64 -6.05 10.82
C ALA A 94 -5.07 -6.33 10.30
N ALA A 95 -5.86 -5.29 10.05
CA ALA A 95 -7.21 -5.44 9.49
C ALA A 95 -7.18 -6.11 8.12
N LEU A 96 -6.26 -5.68 7.23
CA LEU A 96 -6.07 -6.28 5.91
C LEU A 96 -5.56 -7.73 5.99
N GLY A 97 -4.69 -8.05 6.96
CA GLY A 97 -4.12 -9.39 7.15
C GLY A 97 -5.13 -10.49 7.47
N ASN A 98 -6.37 -10.13 7.85
CA ASN A 98 -7.46 -11.09 7.97
C ASN A 98 -7.98 -11.61 6.60
N TYR A 99 -7.63 -10.93 5.51
CA TYR A 99 -8.20 -11.13 4.18
C TYR A 99 -7.16 -11.29 3.08
N LEU A 100 -5.95 -10.77 3.30
CA LEU A 100 -4.90 -10.61 2.28
C LEU A 100 -3.58 -11.21 2.76
N SER A 101 -2.80 -11.72 1.81
CA SER A 101 -1.38 -12.02 2.00
C SER A 101 -0.54 -10.76 2.12
N ASP A 102 0.69 -10.88 2.64
CA ASP A 102 1.64 -9.75 2.75
C ASP A 102 1.86 -9.06 1.40
N LYS A 103 1.95 -9.81 0.31
CA LYS A 103 2.12 -9.27 -1.04
C LYS A 103 0.92 -8.44 -1.49
N GLU A 104 -0.29 -8.88 -1.18
CA GLU A 104 -1.52 -8.14 -1.50
C GLU A 104 -1.66 -6.90 -0.62
N ILE A 105 -1.25 -6.97 0.65
CA ILE A 105 -1.17 -5.79 1.53
C ILE A 105 -0.19 -4.77 0.95
N GLU A 106 0.98 -5.19 0.49
CA GLU A 106 1.93 -4.29 -0.19
C GLU A 106 1.30 -3.64 -1.43
N ALA A 107 0.53 -4.39 -2.22
CA ALA A 107 -0.17 -3.87 -3.39
C ALA A 107 -1.27 -2.86 -3.02
N VAL A 108 -2.00 -3.06 -1.92
CA VAL A 108 -2.94 -2.06 -1.38
C VAL A 108 -2.20 -0.78 -1.00
N LYS A 109 -1.10 -0.88 -0.25
CA LYS A 109 -0.28 0.28 0.14
C LYS A 109 0.28 1.00 -1.09
N ASP A 110 0.72 0.27 -2.12
CA ASP A 110 1.14 0.84 -3.39
C ASP A 110 0.00 1.58 -4.09
N GLY A 111 -1.19 0.99 -4.17
CA GLY A 111 -2.38 1.65 -4.73
C GLY A 111 -2.75 2.94 -4.01
N MET A 112 -2.71 2.93 -2.67
CA MET A 112 -2.96 4.12 -1.85
C MET A 112 -1.89 5.20 -2.01
N THR A 113 -0.70 4.84 -2.47
CA THR A 113 0.45 5.74 -2.65
C THR A 113 0.84 5.92 -4.11
N TYR A 114 -0.10 5.75 -5.05
CA TYR A 114 0.05 6.00 -6.49
C TYR A 114 1.08 5.11 -7.20
N GLY A 115 1.46 3.99 -6.60
CA GLY A 115 2.48 3.06 -7.09
C GLY A 115 3.87 3.68 -7.13
N VAL A 116 4.17 4.62 -6.22
CA VAL A 116 5.44 5.37 -6.26
C VAL A 116 6.64 4.47 -5.99
N VAL A 117 6.53 3.47 -5.10
CA VAL A 117 7.63 2.52 -4.82
C VAL A 117 8.08 1.78 -6.09
N PRO A 118 7.22 0.97 -6.76
CA PRO A 118 7.67 0.22 -7.93
C PRO A 118 8.14 1.13 -9.07
N LYS A 119 7.45 2.25 -9.33
CA LYS A 119 7.85 3.21 -10.38
C LYS A 119 9.21 3.84 -10.11
N THR A 120 9.45 4.25 -8.87
CA THR A 120 10.71 4.91 -8.49
C THR A 120 11.86 3.91 -8.46
N TYR A 121 11.62 2.69 -7.97
CA TYR A 121 12.62 1.63 -7.96
C TYR A 121 13.04 1.23 -9.38
N GLN A 122 12.08 1.07 -10.29
CA GLN A 122 12.37 0.82 -11.71
C GLN A 122 13.18 1.97 -12.31
N ALA A 123 12.78 3.23 -12.07
CA ALA A 123 13.50 4.39 -12.58
C ALA A 123 14.96 4.46 -12.09
N TYR A 124 15.26 4.07 -10.84
CA TYR A 124 16.65 4.00 -10.37
C TYR A 124 17.46 2.91 -11.10
N GLN A 125 16.88 1.72 -11.29
CA GLN A 125 17.53 0.63 -12.02
C GLN A 125 17.78 1.00 -13.49
N ASP A 126 16.81 1.65 -14.14
CA ASP A 126 16.94 2.08 -15.53
C ASP A 126 17.94 3.22 -15.68
N MET A 127 17.95 4.15 -14.73
CA MET A 127 18.86 5.30 -14.72
C MET A 127 20.30 4.86 -14.49
N ILE A 128 20.51 3.94 -13.55
CA ILE A 128 21.83 3.45 -13.13
C ILE A 128 21.87 1.91 -13.29
N PRO A 129 22.08 1.38 -14.50
CA PRO A 129 22.11 -0.07 -14.74
C PRO A 129 23.25 -0.79 -14.00
N SER A 130 24.28 -0.04 -13.59
CA SER A 130 25.45 -0.50 -12.85
C SER A 130 25.24 -0.62 -11.34
N LEU A 131 24.02 -0.42 -10.82
CA LEU A 131 23.71 -0.63 -9.41
C LEU A 131 24.01 -2.08 -8.98
N LYS A 132 24.68 -2.21 -7.84
CA LYS A 132 24.93 -3.51 -7.19
C LYS A 132 23.66 -4.01 -6.51
N GLU A 133 23.55 -5.32 -6.31
CA GLU A 133 22.37 -5.94 -5.70
C GLU A 133 22.06 -5.40 -4.29
N ASN A 134 23.10 -5.15 -3.47
CA ASN A 134 22.91 -4.57 -2.14
C ASN A 134 22.42 -3.11 -2.21
N GLU A 135 22.75 -2.36 -3.26
CA GLU A 135 22.29 -0.99 -3.47
C GLU A 135 20.84 -0.95 -3.95
N LYS A 136 20.48 -1.86 -4.87
CA LYS A 136 19.10 -2.07 -5.28
C LYS A 136 18.22 -2.39 -4.06
N LEU A 137 18.66 -3.32 -3.21
CA LEU A 137 17.94 -3.68 -1.99
C LEU A 137 17.81 -2.50 -1.03
N GLN A 138 18.87 -1.72 -0.82
CA GLN A 138 18.82 -0.55 0.06
C GLN A 138 17.85 0.53 -0.46
N ILE A 139 17.87 0.80 -1.77
CA ILE A 139 16.92 1.71 -2.42
C ILE A 139 15.49 1.22 -2.19
N LEU A 140 15.23 -0.07 -2.46
CA LEU A 140 13.90 -0.66 -2.28
C LEU A 140 13.44 -0.55 -0.82
N ASN A 141 14.31 -0.85 0.14
CA ASN A 141 13.98 -0.76 1.57
C ASN A 141 13.62 0.67 1.98
N TRP A 142 14.39 1.67 1.56
CA TRP A 142 14.06 3.08 1.83
C TRP A 142 12.79 3.55 1.14
N LEU A 143 12.50 3.07 -0.07
CA LEU A 143 11.23 3.39 -0.73
C LEU A 143 10.04 2.74 0.00
N LYS A 144 10.19 1.50 0.48
CA LYS A 144 9.17 0.83 1.30
C LYS A 144 8.97 1.55 2.64
N GLU A 145 10.05 1.98 3.30
CA GLU A 145 9.98 2.81 4.52
C GLU A 145 9.22 4.11 4.25
N ALA A 146 9.52 4.81 3.15
CA ALA A 146 8.80 6.01 2.73
C ALA A 146 7.29 5.76 2.51
N ARG A 147 6.94 4.58 1.99
CA ARG A 147 5.54 4.18 1.75
C ARG A 147 4.77 4.02 3.06
N GLU A 148 5.40 3.55 4.13
CA GLU A 148 4.76 3.44 5.45
C GLU A 148 4.37 4.81 6.02
N PHE A 149 5.15 5.85 5.76
CA PHE A 149 4.75 7.22 6.10
C PHE A 149 3.73 7.80 5.11
N ALA A 150 3.88 7.49 3.82
CA ALA A 150 3.01 8.03 2.78
C ALA A 150 1.59 7.44 2.84
N VAL A 151 1.40 6.18 3.23
CA VAL A 151 0.06 5.59 3.31
C VAL A 151 -0.81 6.29 4.36
N ASP A 152 -0.19 6.89 5.37
CA ASP A 152 -0.84 7.63 6.46
C ASP A 152 -1.01 9.13 6.18
N ALA A 153 -0.48 9.64 5.08
CA ALA A 153 -0.74 11.01 4.67
C ALA A 153 -2.11 11.11 3.97
N GLY A 154 -2.99 12.03 4.36
CA GLY A 154 -4.33 12.15 3.79
C GLY A 154 -4.37 12.87 2.44
N THR A 155 -3.39 13.72 2.13
CA THR A 155 -3.32 14.44 0.84
C THR A 155 -2.26 13.90 -0.13
N SER A 156 -2.54 13.99 -1.44
CA SER A 156 -1.57 13.62 -2.49
C SER A 156 -0.23 14.36 -2.36
N LYS A 157 -0.28 15.66 -2.02
CA LYS A 157 0.92 16.48 -1.80
C LYS A 157 1.78 15.94 -0.66
N ALA A 158 1.16 15.60 0.48
CA ALA A 158 1.87 15.04 1.62
C ALA A 158 2.46 13.66 1.32
N LYS A 159 1.72 12.79 0.60
CA LYS A 159 2.22 11.49 0.11
C LYS A 159 3.49 11.65 -0.72
N HIS A 160 3.46 12.52 -1.73
CA HIS A 160 4.64 12.78 -2.56
C HIS A 160 5.78 13.46 -1.80
N GLY A 161 5.47 14.25 -0.77
CA GLY A 161 6.46 14.85 0.12
C GLY A 161 7.32 13.82 0.84
N TRP A 162 6.71 12.76 1.39
CA TRP A 162 7.45 11.65 2.02
C TRP A 162 8.40 10.95 1.06
N PHE A 163 7.93 10.55 -0.12
CA PHE A 163 8.81 9.98 -1.14
C PHE A 163 9.89 10.97 -1.61
N GLY A 164 9.61 12.27 -1.65
CA GLY A 164 10.59 13.31 -1.97
C GLY A 164 11.78 13.30 -1.00
N LYS A 165 11.52 13.24 0.31
CA LYS A 165 12.55 13.14 1.35
C LYS A 165 13.45 11.92 1.16
N TYR A 166 12.85 10.75 0.95
CA TYR A 166 13.60 9.50 0.79
C TYR A 166 14.37 9.42 -0.53
N LYS A 167 13.83 9.97 -1.64
CA LYS A 167 14.60 10.10 -2.89
C LYS A 167 15.81 11.01 -2.73
N GLY A 168 15.70 12.10 -1.95
CA GLY A 168 16.85 12.92 -1.57
C GLY A 168 17.91 12.12 -0.79
N ARG A 169 17.47 11.33 0.20
CA ARG A 169 18.34 10.43 0.97
C ARG A 169 19.07 9.42 0.07
N ILE A 170 18.34 8.75 -0.83
CA ILE A 170 18.88 7.80 -1.80
C ILE A 170 19.94 8.47 -2.69
N ASN A 171 19.62 9.64 -3.25
CA ASN A 171 20.54 10.36 -4.14
C ASN A 171 21.86 10.70 -3.42
N ASN A 172 21.78 11.27 -2.21
CA ASN A 172 22.96 11.60 -1.42
C ASN A 172 23.80 10.36 -1.12
N TRP A 173 23.14 9.25 -0.77
CA TRP A 173 23.81 7.99 -0.48
C TRP A 173 24.51 7.39 -1.70
N LEU A 174 23.88 7.43 -2.88
CA LEU A 174 24.51 6.97 -4.12
C LEU A 174 25.70 7.85 -4.53
N SER A 175 25.59 9.17 -4.39
CA SER A 175 26.71 10.08 -4.66
C SER A 175 27.91 9.81 -3.75
N GLN A 176 27.69 9.53 -2.47
CA GLN A 176 28.76 9.12 -1.54
C GLN A 176 29.44 7.80 -1.94
N ARG A 177 28.79 6.99 -2.77
CA ARG A 177 29.31 5.72 -3.27
C ARG A 177 29.98 5.83 -4.65
N GLY A 178 30.13 7.06 -5.15
CA GLY A 178 30.86 7.35 -6.38
C GLY A 178 29.99 7.45 -7.64
N TYR A 179 28.66 7.39 -7.52
CA TYR A 179 27.77 7.60 -8.67
C TYR A 179 27.64 9.09 -8.99
N ASP A 180 27.98 9.47 -10.23
CA ASP A 180 27.69 10.79 -10.77
C ASP A 180 26.26 10.82 -11.34
N LEU A 181 25.30 11.21 -10.50
CA LEU A 181 23.88 11.17 -10.84
C LEU A 181 23.49 12.08 -12.01
N ASN A 182 24.29 13.12 -12.31
CA ASN A 182 24.07 13.96 -13.48
C ASN A 182 24.44 13.20 -14.75
N LYS A 183 25.61 12.55 -14.77
CA LYS A 183 26.03 11.71 -15.89
C LYS A 183 25.12 10.51 -16.11
N GLU A 184 24.70 9.84 -15.03
CA GLU A 184 23.77 8.71 -15.12
C GLU A 184 22.43 9.14 -15.74
N ARG A 185 21.92 10.31 -15.35
CA ARG A 185 20.69 10.88 -15.92
C ARG A 185 20.84 11.25 -17.39
N GLU A 186 21.96 11.85 -17.79
CA GLU A 186 22.25 12.13 -19.19
C GLU A 186 22.32 10.85 -20.03
N GLY A 187 23.02 9.83 -19.53
CA GLY A 187 23.11 8.51 -20.15
C GLY A 187 21.73 7.87 -20.31
N TRP A 188 20.90 7.93 -19.26
CA TRP A 188 19.54 7.42 -19.29
C TRP A 188 18.66 8.11 -20.33
N ASN A 189 18.69 9.45 -20.38
CA ASN A 189 17.94 10.21 -21.39
C ASN A 189 18.35 9.85 -22.82
N LYS A 190 19.65 9.64 -23.07
CA LYS A 190 20.16 9.17 -24.37
C LYS A 190 19.61 7.78 -24.71
N ARG A 191 19.58 6.84 -23.74
CA ARG A 191 18.99 5.50 -23.93
C ARG A 191 17.49 5.56 -24.26
N ILE A 192 16.72 6.37 -23.53
CA ILE A 192 15.28 6.57 -23.81
C ILE A 192 15.07 7.17 -25.20
N ALA A 193 15.86 8.18 -25.58
CA ALA A 193 15.74 8.80 -26.91
C ALA A 193 16.05 7.82 -28.05
N ALA A 194 17.00 6.91 -27.85
CA ALA A 194 17.33 5.87 -28.82
C ALA A 194 16.22 4.81 -28.98
N GLN A 195 15.50 4.48 -27.90
CA GLN A 195 14.39 3.51 -27.93
C GLN A 195 13.10 4.04 -28.60
N LYS A 196 12.99 5.36 -28.75
CA LYS A 196 11.83 6.02 -29.39
C LYS A 196 12.01 6.24 -30.89
N LYS A 197 13.19 5.92 -31.43
CA LYS A 197 13.48 5.92 -32.86
C LYS A 197 13.25 4.52 -33.42
#